data_AF-A0A7J5EYY3-F1
#
_entry.id   AF-A0A7J5EYY3-F1
#
_cell.length_a   1.000
_cell.length_b   1.000
_cell.length_c   1.000
_cell.angle_alpha   90.00
_cell.angle_beta   90.00
_cell.angle_gamma   90.00
#
_symmetry.space_group_name_H-M   'P 1'
#
loop_
_entity.id
_entity.type
_entity.pdbx_description
1 polymer ?
#
loop_
_entity_poly.entity_id
_entity_poly.type
_entity_poly.pdbx_seq_one_letter_code
_entity_poly.pdbx_strand_id
1 'polypeptide(L)'
;MLRATSAVSALTLLATGCLFGARRGAPPPVPRESQAEMSARFPASPTTYRHCVDVGVSGDLEDEFIPVTYAITPEAITSHDGDREPTVFGLGRHYDMGDEVYVAGSDSDGFNTLYLVGDFLYSARERRIGSDLSIGYICSRTDDAGAIRAMDGKAHLAYLKAYRDLRSAVASEDYSARMKEARARQEAKAAAAGQPDFTAEQRAQIERARTMVALAIEASARNASAPITLWVTLALADGTTMRVGIGNPIFDEVLGYSKISGEVGMLLAVWSKDDPTLRVEEEVYFSLDTAQALVCRGRTGLSGVDPDASGAMSYVGQPGERGPDVTVEITTTGRTNPEGEQILRYRLRCGDEERVFDASATSPVEVASHGGKGGHGIPRQNYDGTSGGAGGDGGDITIIADPSVLRYNVSASSHGGPGGNASSHARTAIHRMGRRGPAGADGDVVERRAPVTLP
;
A
#
# COMPACT_ATOMS: atom_id res chain seq x y z
N MET A 1 -23.49 -80.12 31.44
CA MET A 1 -22.07 -80.04 31.85
C MET A 1 -21.21 -80.12 30.60
N LEU A 2 -20.24 -79.20 30.49
CA LEU A 2 -18.93 -79.32 29.84
C LEU A 2 -18.81 -79.86 28.39
N ARG A 3 -18.12 -79.04 27.56
CA ARG A 3 -16.89 -79.32 26.77
C ARG A 3 -16.78 -80.73 26.15
N ALA A 4 -16.38 -80.95 24.90
CA ALA A 4 -15.44 -80.20 24.06
C ALA A 4 -15.28 -80.93 22.70
N THR A 5 -14.67 -80.22 21.74
CA THR A 5 -13.80 -80.74 20.64
C THR A 5 -14.48 -81.58 19.55
N SER A 6 -14.28 -81.39 18.24
CA SER A 6 -13.14 -80.85 17.50
C SER A 6 -13.62 -80.32 16.14
N ALA A 7 -13.11 -79.18 15.70
CA ALA A 7 -13.26 -78.72 14.33
C ALA A 7 -11.96 -78.97 13.55
N VAL A 8 -12.17 -79.48 12.35
CA VAL A 8 -11.24 -80.02 11.38
C VAL A 8 -10.32 -78.94 10.80
N SER A 9 -9.05 -79.29 10.66
CA SER A 9 -8.10 -78.59 9.79
C SER A 9 -8.44 -78.87 8.33
N ALA A 10 -8.66 -77.82 7.54
CA ALA A 10 -8.62 -77.88 6.09
C ALA A 10 -7.88 -76.66 5.54
N LEU A 11 -6.67 -76.96 5.09
CA LEU A 11 -5.87 -76.33 4.04
C LEU A 11 -6.64 -75.42 3.07
N THR A 12 -6.22 -74.17 2.86
CA THR A 12 -6.32 -73.54 1.52
C THR A 12 -5.31 -72.40 1.31
N LEU A 13 -4.45 -72.64 0.31
CA LEU A 13 -3.72 -71.75 -0.60
C LEU A 13 -3.34 -70.32 -0.19
N LEU A 14 -2.02 -70.10 -0.18
CA LEU A 14 -1.35 -68.85 -0.50
C LEU A 14 -1.73 -68.36 -1.90
N ALA A 15 -2.38 -67.20 -1.96
CA ALA A 15 -2.40 -66.32 -3.14
C ALA A 15 -1.84 -64.96 -2.71
N THR A 16 -0.52 -64.81 -2.78
CA THR A 16 0.20 -63.54 -2.72
C THR A 16 0.00 -62.82 -4.04
N GLY A 17 -1.14 -62.13 -4.17
CA GLY A 17 -1.41 -61.15 -5.22
C GLY A 17 -1.44 -59.76 -4.61
N CYS A 18 -0.43 -58.95 -4.94
CA CYS A 18 -0.33 -57.54 -4.58
C CYS A 18 -1.56 -56.76 -5.06
N LEU A 19 -2.43 -56.38 -4.13
CA LEU A 19 -3.45 -55.35 -4.29
C LEU A 19 -3.42 -54.46 -3.04
N PHE A 20 -2.33 -53.72 -2.84
CA PHE A 20 -2.38 -52.49 -2.04
C PHE A 20 -3.03 -51.40 -2.89
N GLY A 21 -4.32 -51.57 -3.20
CA GLY A 21 -5.17 -50.45 -3.53
C GLY A 21 -5.41 -49.71 -2.23
N ALA A 22 -4.59 -48.69 -1.92
CA ALA A 22 -4.86 -47.76 -0.84
C ALA A 22 -6.30 -47.26 -1.05
N ARG A 23 -7.21 -47.62 -0.14
CA ARG A 23 -8.58 -47.11 -0.16
C ARG A 23 -8.46 -45.59 -0.01
N ARG A 24 -8.67 -44.86 -1.12
CA ARG A 24 -8.85 -43.41 -1.09
C ARG A 24 -10.01 -43.14 -0.12
N GLY A 25 -9.69 -42.51 1.01
CA GLY A 25 -10.67 -42.16 2.03
C GLY A 25 -11.63 -41.12 1.47
N ALA A 26 -12.86 -41.06 2.01
CA ALA A 26 -13.70 -39.91 1.75
C ALA A 26 -12.97 -38.64 2.24
N PRO A 27 -13.06 -37.51 1.50
CA PRO A 27 -12.44 -36.26 1.93
C PRO A 27 -12.97 -35.86 3.32
N PRO A 28 -12.13 -35.22 4.16
CA PRO A 28 -12.58 -34.73 5.45
C PRO A 28 -13.71 -33.70 5.29
N PRO A 29 -14.52 -33.44 6.32
CA PRO A 29 -15.51 -32.38 6.27
C PRO A 29 -14.82 -31.02 6.06
N VAL A 30 -15.48 -30.15 5.29
CA VAL A 30 -15.02 -28.77 5.05
C VAL A 30 -15.18 -27.96 6.34
N PRO A 31 -14.11 -27.32 6.87
CA PRO A 31 -14.19 -26.49 8.07
C PRO A 31 -15.08 -25.27 7.84
N ARG A 32 -15.73 -24.80 8.91
CA ARG A 32 -16.54 -23.57 8.89
C ARG A 32 -15.77 -22.33 9.35
N GLU A 33 -14.62 -22.56 9.97
CA GLU A 33 -13.76 -21.53 10.56
C GLU A 33 -13.20 -20.60 9.46
N SER A 34 -12.97 -19.34 9.82
CA SER A 34 -12.32 -18.34 8.98
C SER A 34 -10.82 -18.59 8.85
N GLN A 35 -10.19 -17.94 7.87
CA GLN A 35 -8.73 -17.98 7.72
C GLN A 35 -8.00 -17.37 8.93
N ALA A 36 -8.55 -16.30 9.51
CA ALA A 36 -8.00 -15.69 10.74
C ALA A 36 -8.08 -16.65 11.95
N GLU A 37 -9.21 -17.33 12.14
CA GLU A 37 -9.37 -18.35 13.19
C GLU A 37 -8.47 -19.57 12.96
N MET A 38 -8.26 -19.96 11.70
CA MET A 38 -7.30 -21.00 11.35
C MET A 38 -5.87 -20.56 11.64
N SER A 39 -5.47 -19.37 11.20
CA SER A 39 -4.14 -18.79 11.42
C SER A 39 -3.78 -18.72 12.90
N ALA A 40 -4.72 -18.37 13.78
CA ALA A 40 -4.50 -18.34 15.22
C ALA A 40 -4.08 -19.70 15.83
N ARG A 41 -4.26 -20.82 15.11
CA ARG A 41 -3.84 -22.17 15.52
C ARG A 41 -2.49 -22.59 14.91
N PHE A 42 -1.89 -21.77 14.06
CA PHE A 42 -0.56 -22.01 13.52
C PHE A 42 0.52 -21.40 14.42
N PRO A 43 1.72 -21.99 14.48
CA PRO A 43 2.81 -21.43 15.27
C PRO A 43 3.22 -20.06 14.70
N ALA A 44 3.37 -19.07 15.57
CA ALA A 44 3.87 -17.74 15.18
C ALA A 44 5.36 -17.75 14.74
N SER A 45 6.06 -18.85 15.02
CA SER A 45 7.47 -19.06 14.67
C SER A 45 7.62 -19.75 13.30
N PRO A 46 8.75 -19.53 12.59
CA PRO A 46 9.08 -20.31 11.40
C PRO A 46 8.94 -21.81 11.66
N THR A 47 8.10 -22.46 10.86
CA THR A 47 7.77 -23.88 10.96
C THR A 47 8.04 -24.55 9.61
N THR A 48 8.92 -25.54 9.60
CA THR A 48 9.22 -26.33 8.39
C THR A 48 8.25 -27.49 8.28
N TYR A 49 7.45 -27.48 7.23
CA TYR A 49 6.59 -28.59 6.83
C TYR A 49 7.37 -29.45 5.84
N ARG A 50 7.63 -30.71 6.18
CA ARG A 50 8.54 -31.57 5.39
C ARG A 50 7.82 -32.27 4.25
N HIS A 51 6.49 -32.29 4.30
CA HIS A 51 5.64 -32.93 3.33
C HIS A 51 4.77 -31.91 2.61
N CYS A 52 5.38 -31.16 1.70
CA CYS A 52 4.68 -30.39 0.68
C CYS A 52 4.80 -31.08 -0.67
N VAL A 53 3.72 -31.13 -1.44
CA VAL A 53 3.70 -31.71 -2.78
C VAL A 53 3.25 -30.66 -3.79
N ASP A 54 3.90 -30.64 -4.95
CA ASP A 54 3.46 -29.85 -6.09
C ASP A 54 2.24 -30.53 -6.73
N VAL A 55 1.30 -29.72 -7.19
CA VAL A 55 0.17 -30.16 -8.00
C VAL A 55 0.48 -29.70 -9.43
N GLY A 56 1.09 -30.61 -10.19
CA GLY A 56 1.51 -30.32 -11.55
C GLY A 56 0.36 -29.84 -12.45
N VAL A 57 0.70 -29.34 -13.64
CA VAL A 57 -0.27 -28.70 -14.56
C VAL A 57 -1.45 -29.62 -14.95
N SER A 58 -1.31 -30.95 -14.85
CA SER A 58 -2.39 -31.91 -15.09
C SER A 58 -3.41 -32.03 -13.94
N GLY A 59 -3.12 -31.42 -12.77
CA GLY A 59 -3.91 -31.55 -11.55
C GLY A 59 -3.63 -32.84 -10.77
N ASP A 60 -2.60 -33.59 -11.14
CA ASP A 60 -2.12 -34.76 -10.40
C ASP A 60 -1.08 -34.34 -9.36
N LEU A 61 -1.01 -35.10 -8.25
CA LEU A 61 0.03 -34.88 -7.25
C LEU A 61 1.36 -35.40 -7.79
N GLU A 62 2.42 -34.61 -7.65
CA GLU A 62 3.76 -35.10 -7.93
C GLU A 62 4.20 -36.18 -6.94
N ASP A 63 5.15 -37.03 -7.37
CA ASP A 63 5.62 -38.15 -6.54
C ASP A 63 6.61 -37.70 -5.45
N GLU A 64 7.21 -36.52 -5.58
CA GLU A 64 8.24 -35.97 -4.70
C GLU A 64 7.66 -35.02 -3.64
N PHE A 65 8.10 -35.16 -2.39
CA PHE A 65 7.79 -34.21 -1.33
C PHE A 65 8.97 -33.27 -1.11
N ILE A 66 8.68 -31.98 -1.00
CA ILE A 66 9.65 -30.93 -0.71
C ILE A 66 9.41 -30.31 0.67
N PRO A 67 10.46 -29.90 1.40
CA PRO A 67 10.32 -29.18 2.65
C PRO A 67 10.09 -27.69 2.38
N VAL A 68 9.02 -27.12 2.94
CA VAL A 68 8.75 -25.67 2.88
C VAL A 68 8.62 -25.11 4.28
N THR A 69 9.36 -24.03 4.56
CA THR A 69 9.27 -23.31 5.83
C THR A 69 8.32 -22.15 5.70
N TYR A 70 7.32 -22.07 6.58
CA TYR A 70 6.46 -20.91 6.70
C TYR A 70 6.63 -20.24 8.06
N ALA A 71 6.73 -18.92 8.11
CA ALA A 71 6.51 -18.14 9.33
C ALA A 71 5.18 -17.41 9.21
N ILE A 72 4.23 -17.74 10.08
CA ILE A 72 2.84 -17.26 10.01
C ILE A 72 2.62 -16.26 11.14
N THR A 73 2.32 -15.01 10.82
CA THR A 73 1.92 -13.98 11.78
C THR A 73 0.47 -13.56 11.52
N PRO A 74 -0.16 -12.82 12.46
CA PRO A 74 -1.48 -12.24 12.22
C PRO A 74 -1.52 -11.33 10.98
N GLU A 75 -0.40 -10.75 10.57
CA GLU A 75 -0.32 -9.75 9.49
C GLU A 75 0.23 -10.32 8.17
N ALA A 76 1.04 -11.38 8.20
CA ALA A 76 1.69 -11.93 7.02
C ALA A 76 2.10 -13.40 7.19
N ILE A 77 2.29 -14.09 6.07
CA ILE A 77 2.99 -15.37 6.01
C ILE A 77 4.25 -15.18 5.17
N THR A 78 5.40 -15.61 5.66
CA THR A 78 6.61 -15.73 4.83
C THR A 78 6.82 -17.20 4.51
N SER A 79 7.06 -17.55 3.24
CA SER A 79 7.43 -18.90 2.82
C SER A 79 8.88 -18.94 2.36
N HIS A 80 9.54 -20.06 2.58
CA HIS A 80 10.91 -20.31 2.15
C HIS A 80 11.06 -21.78 1.74
N ASP A 81 11.43 -22.00 0.48
CA ASP A 81 11.59 -23.31 -0.15
C ASP A 81 13.05 -23.44 -0.65
N GLY A 82 13.88 -24.17 0.11
CA GLY A 82 15.29 -24.38 -0.21
C GLY A 82 16.10 -23.08 -0.34
N ASP A 83 16.83 -22.94 -1.45
CA ASP A 83 17.69 -21.78 -1.74
C ASP A 83 16.95 -20.57 -2.37
N ARG A 84 15.62 -20.62 -2.50
CA ARG A 84 14.82 -19.53 -3.09
C ARG A 84 14.65 -18.38 -2.10
N GLU A 85 14.59 -17.14 -2.62
CA GLU A 85 14.27 -15.97 -1.81
C GLU A 85 12.91 -16.15 -1.09
N PRO A 86 12.79 -15.74 0.18
CA PRO A 86 11.54 -15.85 0.91
C PRO A 86 10.41 -15.09 0.21
N THR A 87 9.27 -15.74 0.01
CA THR A 87 8.08 -15.08 -0.53
C THR A 87 7.23 -14.56 0.63
N VAL A 88 6.86 -13.28 0.60
CA VAL A 88 6.00 -12.67 1.63
C VAL A 88 4.55 -12.58 1.10
N PHE A 89 3.63 -13.23 1.80
CA PHE A 89 2.19 -13.16 1.61
C PHE A 89 1.61 -12.23 2.67
N GLY A 90 1.02 -11.10 2.28
CA GLY A 90 0.34 -10.20 3.22
C GLY A 90 -1.09 -10.64 3.50
N LEU A 91 -1.65 -10.31 4.66
CA LEU A 91 -3.07 -10.51 4.92
C LEU A 91 -3.90 -9.49 4.12
N GLY A 92 -4.76 -9.97 3.23
CA GLY A 92 -5.63 -9.17 2.37
C GLY A 92 -7.08 -9.65 2.40
N ARG A 93 -8.02 -8.74 2.14
CA ARG A 93 -9.44 -9.12 1.95
C ARG A 93 -9.68 -9.42 0.48
N HIS A 94 -10.11 -10.65 0.18
CA HIS A 94 -10.49 -11.03 -1.18
C HIS A 94 -11.98 -10.76 -1.42
N TYR A 95 -12.28 -10.02 -2.48
CA TYR A 95 -13.60 -9.41 -2.73
C TYR A 95 -14.74 -10.43 -2.88
N ASP A 96 -14.44 -11.66 -3.31
CA ASP A 96 -15.45 -12.72 -3.49
C ASP A 96 -15.67 -13.58 -2.24
N MET A 97 -14.80 -13.46 -1.24
CA MET A 97 -14.81 -14.34 -0.07
C MET A 97 -14.98 -13.64 1.26
N GLY A 98 -14.88 -12.30 1.30
CA GLY A 98 -15.01 -11.42 2.48
C GLY A 98 -14.27 -11.86 3.76
N ASP A 99 -13.38 -12.82 3.62
CA ASP A 99 -12.49 -13.36 4.62
C ASP A 99 -11.10 -12.74 4.42
N GLU A 100 -10.33 -12.68 5.51
CA GLU A 100 -8.96 -12.19 5.48
C GLU A 100 -8.06 -13.37 5.11
N VAL A 101 -7.59 -13.40 3.87
CA VAL A 101 -6.74 -14.46 3.31
C VAL A 101 -5.34 -13.93 3.03
N TYR A 102 -4.34 -14.80 2.95
CA TYR A 102 -2.96 -14.38 2.70
C TYR A 102 -2.68 -14.33 1.20
N VAL A 103 -2.20 -13.19 0.68
CA VAL A 103 -1.99 -12.93 -0.74
C VAL A 103 -0.54 -12.48 -1.00
N ALA A 104 0.19 -13.17 -1.89
CA ALA A 104 1.58 -12.85 -2.26
C ALA A 104 1.70 -11.90 -3.48
N GLY A 105 0.60 -11.24 -3.83
CA GLY A 105 0.54 -10.31 -4.95
C GLY A 105 -0.54 -10.66 -5.95
N SER A 106 -0.83 -9.69 -6.82
CA SER A 106 -1.76 -9.80 -7.94
C SER A 106 -1.00 -9.51 -9.22
N ASP A 107 -1.10 -10.39 -10.22
CA ASP A 107 -0.72 -10.07 -11.59
C ASP A 107 -1.98 -9.82 -12.45
N SER A 108 -1.79 -9.61 -13.76
CA SER A 108 -2.90 -9.45 -14.71
C SER A 108 -3.82 -10.67 -14.75
N ASP A 109 -3.31 -11.84 -14.38
CA ASP A 109 -3.94 -13.13 -14.63
C ASP A 109 -4.55 -13.73 -13.36
N GLY A 110 -4.23 -13.23 -12.17
CA GLY A 110 -4.79 -13.71 -10.92
C GLY A 110 -4.09 -13.26 -9.64
N PHE A 111 -4.50 -13.88 -8.54
CA PHE A 111 -3.93 -13.74 -7.20
C PHE A 111 -3.26 -15.04 -6.79
N ASN A 112 -2.06 -14.95 -6.22
CA ASN A 112 -1.46 -16.08 -5.51
C ASN A 112 -1.89 -16.00 -4.05
N THR A 113 -2.76 -16.94 -3.66
CA THR A 113 -3.42 -16.97 -2.35
C THR A 113 -2.97 -18.19 -1.57
N LEU A 114 -2.69 -18.00 -0.29
CA LEU A 114 -2.47 -19.09 0.64
C LEU A 114 -3.74 -19.35 1.43
N TYR A 115 -4.17 -20.62 1.43
CA TYR A 115 -5.33 -21.08 2.18
C TYR A 115 -4.92 -22.08 3.24
N LEU A 116 -5.30 -21.80 4.47
CA LEU A 116 -5.25 -22.73 5.58
C LEU A 116 -6.61 -23.42 5.63
N VAL A 117 -6.71 -24.73 5.34
CA VAL A 117 -7.99 -25.45 5.37
C VAL A 117 -7.81 -26.80 6.04
N GLY A 118 -8.34 -26.91 7.25
CA GLY A 118 -8.21 -28.11 8.07
C GLY A 118 -6.75 -28.35 8.45
N ASP A 119 -6.22 -29.51 8.09
CA ASP A 119 -4.82 -29.88 8.31
C ASP A 119 -3.92 -29.60 7.09
N PHE A 120 -4.41 -28.86 6.11
CA PHE A 120 -3.68 -28.55 4.89
C PHE A 120 -3.42 -27.06 4.74
N LEU A 121 -2.29 -26.76 4.12
CA LEU A 121 -1.94 -25.44 3.64
C LEU A 121 -1.81 -25.51 2.12
N TYR A 122 -2.65 -24.75 1.43
CA TYR A 122 -2.69 -24.70 -0.03
C TYR A 122 -2.09 -23.39 -0.51
N SER A 123 -1.08 -23.47 -1.36
CA SER A 123 -0.75 -22.37 -2.26
C SER A 123 -1.62 -22.54 -3.50
N ALA A 124 -2.50 -21.58 -3.74
CA ALA A 124 -3.46 -21.63 -4.83
C ALA A 124 -3.39 -20.34 -5.66
N ARG A 125 -3.67 -20.48 -6.94
CA ARG A 125 -3.82 -19.35 -7.86
C ARG A 125 -5.28 -19.21 -8.25
N GLU A 126 -5.80 -18.01 -8.06
CA GLU A 126 -7.18 -17.64 -8.44
C GLU A 126 -7.16 -16.63 -9.57
N ARG A 127 -7.89 -16.92 -10.65
CA ARG A 127 -8.03 -15.96 -11.74
C ARG A 127 -8.99 -14.83 -11.36
N ARG A 128 -8.68 -13.59 -11.78
CA ARG A 128 -9.55 -12.42 -11.58
C ARG A 128 -10.94 -12.56 -12.21
N ILE A 129 -11.04 -13.32 -13.30
CA ILE A 129 -12.26 -13.53 -14.07
C ILE A 129 -12.46 -15.04 -14.24
N GLY A 130 -13.56 -15.56 -13.70
CA GLY A 130 -13.89 -16.98 -13.70
C GLY A 130 -13.57 -17.64 -12.36
N SER A 131 -14.34 -18.65 -11.99
CA SER A 131 -14.18 -19.40 -10.74
C SER A 131 -12.96 -20.34 -10.73
N ASP A 132 -12.00 -20.10 -11.63
CA ASP A 132 -10.86 -20.96 -11.92
C ASP A 132 -9.85 -20.85 -10.78
N LEU A 133 -9.91 -21.86 -9.93
CA LEU A 133 -9.00 -22.11 -8.83
C LEU A 133 -8.05 -23.21 -9.28
N SER A 134 -6.76 -22.98 -9.08
CA SER A 134 -5.71 -23.99 -9.28
C SER A 134 -4.85 -24.08 -8.03
N ILE A 135 -4.36 -25.27 -7.72
CA ILE A 135 -3.44 -25.48 -6.62
C ILE A 135 -2.04 -25.55 -7.22
N GLY A 136 -1.08 -24.83 -6.64
CA GLY A 136 0.34 -25.01 -6.91
C GLY A 136 0.96 -25.98 -5.90
N TYR A 137 0.79 -25.74 -4.60
CA TYR A 137 1.36 -26.59 -3.56
C TYR A 137 0.34 -26.99 -2.50
N ILE A 138 0.50 -28.20 -1.97
CA ILE A 138 -0.23 -28.70 -0.80
C ILE A 138 0.77 -29.12 0.25
N CYS A 139 0.70 -28.54 1.44
CA CYS A 139 1.50 -28.91 2.60
C CYS A 139 0.62 -29.54 3.68
N SER A 140 1.13 -30.59 4.34
CA SER A 140 0.49 -31.19 5.51
C SER A 140 0.93 -30.50 6.78
N ARG A 141 -0.03 -29.93 7.52
CA ARG A 141 0.23 -29.24 8.80
C ARG A 141 0.77 -30.18 9.87
N THR A 142 0.31 -31.43 9.85
CA THR A 142 0.66 -32.46 10.84
C THR A 142 1.89 -33.26 10.43
N ASP A 143 2.54 -32.92 9.31
CA ASP A 143 3.62 -33.69 8.70
C ASP A 143 3.16 -35.13 8.33
N ASP A 144 1.86 -35.32 8.08
CA ASP A 144 1.30 -36.59 7.60
C ASP A 144 1.21 -36.57 6.06
N ALA A 145 2.22 -37.11 5.40
CA ALA A 145 2.24 -37.29 3.94
C ALA A 145 1.13 -38.23 3.43
N GLY A 146 0.69 -39.18 4.26
CA GLY A 146 -0.39 -40.10 3.95
C GLY A 146 -1.74 -39.40 3.85
N ALA A 147 -1.96 -38.36 4.67
CA ALA A 147 -3.17 -37.54 4.61
C ALA A 147 -3.30 -36.76 3.30
N ILE A 148 -2.19 -36.28 2.72
CA ILE A 148 -2.20 -35.67 1.38
C ILE A 148 -2.55 -36.74 0.34
N ARG A 149 -1.85 -37.88 0.33
CA ARG A 149 -2.07 -38.95 -0.68
C ARG A 149 -3.39 -39.70 -0.53
N ALA A 150 -4.13 -39.50 0.55
CA ALA A 150 -5.47 -40.03 0.72
C ALA A 150 -6.46 -39.42 -0.27
N MET A 151 -6.17 -38.24 -0.80
CA MET A 151 -6.90 -37.54 -1.84
C MET A 151 -6.01 -37.37 -3.07
N ASP A 152 -6.57 -37.45 -4.28
CA ASP A 152 -5.83 -36.99 -5.47
C ASP A 152 -5.93 -35.47 -5.62
N GLY A 153 -5.13 -34.87 -6.51
CA GLY A 153 -5.10 -33.41 -6.67
C GLY A 153 -6.47 -32.82 -7.05
N LYS A 154 -7.29 -33.57 -7.79
CA LYS A 154 -8.69 -33.18 -8.10
C LYS A 154 -9.58 -33.17 -6.87
N ALA A 155 -9.46 -34.15 -5.98
CA ALA A 155 -10.19 -34.19 -4.72
C ALA A 155 -9.76 -33.04 -3.78
N HIS A 156 -8.46 -32.72 -3.72
CA HIS A 156 -7.96 -31.55 -3.01
C HIS A 156 -8.51 -30.23 -3.56
N LEU A 157 -8.53 -30.07 -4.89
CA LEU A 157 -9.11 -28.90 -5.54
C LEU A 157 -10.61 -28.77 -5.23
N ALA A 158 -11.36 -29.87 -5.27
CA ALA A 158 -12.77 -29.87 -4.92
C ALA A 158 -12.99 -29.50 -3.44
N TYR A 159 -12.12 -29.97 -2.54
CA TYR A 159 -12.16 -29.65 -1.12
C TYR A 159 -11.91 -28.16 -0.86
N LEU A 160 -10.85 -27.60 -1.47
CA LEU A 160 -10.54 -26.18 -1.37
C LEU A 160 -11.65 -25.31 -1.97
N LYS A 161 -12.18 -25.70 -3.15
CA LYS A 161 -13.31 -25.01 -3.77
C LYS A 161 -14.56 -25.02 -2.90
N ALA A 162 -14.87 -26.14 -2.25
CA ALA A 162 -16.02 -26.23 -1.35
C ALA A 162 -15.86 -25.33 -0.11
N TYR A 163 -14.65 -25.21 0.43
CA TYR A 163 -14.34 -24.23 1.48
C TYR A 163 -14.56 -22.80 0.99
N ARG A 164 -13.99 -22.46 -0.16
CA ARG A 164 -14.14 -21.14 -0.80
C ARG A 164 -15.60 -20.77 -1.01
N ASP A 165 -16.39 -21.66 -1.61
CA ASP A 165 -17.80 -21.43 -1.91
C ASP A 165 -18.64 -21.25 -0.63
N LEU A 166 -18.33 -22.01 0.43
CA LEU A 166 -18.97 -21.85 1.74
C LEU A 166 -18.68 -20.47 2.34
N ARG A 167 -17.42 -20.01 2.30
CA ARG A 167 -17.00 -18.72 2.87
C ARG A 167 -17.49 -17.54 2.04
N SER A 168 -17.53 -17.67 0.72
CA SER A 168 -18.11 -16.67 -0.19
C SER A 168 -19.55 -16.32 0.15
N ALA A 169 -20.40 -17.31 0.47
CA ALA A 169 -21.78 -17.05 0.89
C ALA A 169 -21.84 -16.28 2.23
N VAL A 170 -21.07 -16.70 3.23
CA VAL A 170 -21.00 -16.03 4.55
C VAL A 170 -20.52 -14.59 4.41
N ALA A 171 -19.51 -14.38 3.58
CA ALA A 171 -19.01 -13.05 3.29
C ALA A 171 -19.96 -12.19 2.49
N SER A 172 -20.70 -12.76 1.54
CA SER A 172 -21.75 -12.05 0.82
C SER A 172 -22.83 -11.57 1.80
N GLU A 173 -23.19 -12.36 2.81
CA GLU A 173 -24.13 -11.95 3.86
C GLU A 173 -23.56 -10.85 4.75
N ASP A 174 -22.33 -11.01 5.25
CA ASP A 174 -21.63 -10.02 6.08
C ASP A 174 -21.37 -8.70 5.33
N TYR A 175 -20.94 -8.79 4.08
CA TYR A 175 -20.77 -7.66 3.18
C TYR A 175 -22.11 -6.98 2.94
N SER A 176 -23.16 -7.74 2.64
CA SER A 176 -24.52 -7.20 2.47
C SER A 176 -25.02 -6.50 3.74
N ALA A 177 -24.71 -7.03 4.93
CA ALA A 177 -25.05 -6.42 6.21
C ALA A 177 -24.27 -5.12 6.45
N ARG A 178 -22.96 -5.11 6.20
CA ARG A 178 -22.12 -3.90 6.31
C ARG A 178 -22.51 -2.85 5.28
N MET A 179 -22.85 -3.24 4.06
CA MET A 179 -23.36 -2.35 3.03
C MET A 179 -24.75 -1.81 3.38
N LYS A 180 -25.63 -2.62 3.98
CA LYS A 180 -26.90 -2.15 4.55
C LYS A 180 -26.67 -1.16 5.69
N GLU A 181 -25.72 -1.40 6.56
CA GLU A 181 -25.39 -0.49 7.67
C GLU A 181 -24.76 0.82 7.15
N ALA A 182 -23.82 0.75 6.22
CA ALA A 182 -23.22 1.91 5.58
C ALA A 182 -24.26 2.72 4.80
N ARG A 183 -25.16 2.04 4.09
CA ARG A 183 -26.33 2.63 3.43
C ARG A 183 -27.26 3.28 4.45
N ALA A 184 -27.58 2.61 5.56
CA ALA A 184 -28.41 3.17 6.62
C ALA A 184 -27.74 4.40 7.27
N ARG A 185 -26.42 4.41 7.44
CA ARG A 185 -25.66 5.58 7.92
C ARG A 185 -25.68 6.72 6.90
N GLN A 186 -25.54 6.43 5.61
CA GLN A 186 -25.67 7.42 4.55
C GLN A 186 -27.11 7.96 4.44
N GLU A 187 -28.12 7.10 4.52
CA GLU A 187 -29.54 7.45 4.53
C GLU A 187 -29.87 8.28 5.77
N ALA A 188 -29.32 7.95 6.95
CA ALA A 188 -29.46 8.75 8.16
C ALA A 188 -28.76 10.12 8.02
N LYS A 189 -27.57 10.17 7.38
CA LYS A 189 -26.85 11.42 7.10
C LYS A 189 -27.59 12.28 6.06
N ALA A 190 -28.22 11.66 5.06
CA ALA A 190 -29.06 12.33 4.07
C ALA A 190 -30.39 12.81 4.68
N ALA A 191 -31.02 12.01 5.54
CA ALA A 191 -32.22 12.40 6.28
C ALA A 191 -31.92 13.56 7.24
N ALA A 192 -30.75 13.57 7.87
CA ALA A 192 -30.29 14.68 8.71
C ALA A 192 -29.91 15.93 7.90
N ALA A 193 -29.56 15.79 6.61
CA ALA A 193 -29.25 16.90 5.72
C ALA A 193 -30.52 17.56 5.11
N GLY A 194 -31.71 16.98 5.32
CA GLY A 194 -32.94 17.39 4.65
C GLY A 194 -33.00 16.90 3.20
N GLN A 195 -34.19 16.80 2.61
CA GLN A 195 -34.30 16.56 1.17
C GLN A 195 -33.67 17.74 0.42
N PRO A 196 -32.77 17.51 -0.55
CA PRO A 196 -32.21 18.59 -1.35
C PRO A 196 -33.35 19.32 -2.07
N ASP A 197 -33.52 20.60 -1.77
CA ASP A 197 -34.52 21.43 -2.41
C ASP A 197 -34.01 21.85 -3.79
N PHE A 198 -34.21 20.97 -4.78
CA PHE A 198 -33.70 21.19 -6.14
C PHE A 198 -34.33 22.42 -6.77
N THR A 199 -33.53 23.27 -7.43
CA THR A 199 -34.07 24.37 -8.25
C THR A 199 -34.90 23.81 -9.42
N ALA A 200 -35.77 24.64 -10.02
CA ALA A 200 -36.53 24.22 -11.20
C ALA A 200 -35.62 23.76 -12.36
N GLU A 201 -34.47 24.41 -12.51
CA GLU A 201 -33.44 24.03 -13.49
C GLU A 201 -32.82 22.67 -13.17
N GLN A 202 -32.48 22.40 -11.91
CA GLN A 202 -31.95 21.11 -11.49
C GLN A 202 -32.96 19.98 -11.68
N ARG A 203 -34.25 20.22 -11.39
CA ARG A 203 -35.32 19.26 -11.68
C ARG A 203 -35.43 18.95 -13.17
N ALA A 204 -35.35 19.97 -14.03
CA ALA A 204 -35.34 19.77 -15.48
C ALA A 204 -34.11 18.98 -15.95
N GLN A 205 -32.94 19.24 -15.36
CA GLN A 205 -31.71 18.47 -15.63
C GLN A 205 -31.83 17.02 -15.16
N ILE A 206 -32.42 16.75 -13.99
CA ILE A 206 -32.68 15.40 -13.49
C ILE A 206 -33.58 14.65 -14.47
N GLU A 207 -34.76 15.19 -14.79
CA GLU A 207 -35.69 14.55 -15.74
C GLU A 207 -35.05 14.28 -17.10
N ARG A 208 -34.21 15.21 -17.57
CA ARG A 208 -33.47 15.02 -18.81
C ARG A 208 -32.41 13.91 -18.68
N ALA A 209 -31.69 13.83 -17.55
CA ALA A 209 -30.73 12.77 -17.28
C ALA A 209 -31.36 11.39 -17.29
N ARG A 210 -32.59 11.24 -16.79
CA ARG A 210 -33.33 9.96 -16.74
C ARG A 210 -33.59 9.36 -18.13
N THR A 211 -33.48 10.16 -19.19
CA THR A 211 -33.58 9.69 -20.59
C THR A 211 -32.26 9.15 -21.15
N MET A 212 -31.24 8.97 -20.31
CA MET A 212 -29.94 8.45 -20.73
C MET A 212 -30.06 7.06 -21.37
N VAL A 213 -29.25 6.83 -22.40
CA VAL A 213 -29.17 5.57 -23.16
C VAL A 213 -27.75 5.00 -23.20
N ALA A 214 -26.74 5.82 -22.86
CA ALA A 214 -25.36 5.36 -22.69
C ALA A 214 -24.60 6.27 -21.72
N LEU A 215 -23.50 5.74 -21.19
CA LEU A 215 -22.62 6.39 -20.22
C LEU A 215 -21.18 6.30 -20.73
N ALA A 216 -20.39 7.33 -20.47
CA ALA A 216 -18.95 7.30 -20.57
C ALA A 216 -18.38 8.03 -19.35
N ILE A 217 -17.22 7.60 -18.85
CA ILE A 217 -16.62 8.19 -17.65
C ILE A 217 -15.22 8.73 -17.94
N GLU A 218 -14.85 9.74 -17.18
CA GLU A 218 -13.48 10.26 -17.09
C GLU A 218 -13.17 10.35 -15.59
N ALA A 219 -12.20 9.57 -15.13
CA ALA A 219 -11.87 9.48 -13.72
C ALA A 219 -10.37 9.58 -13.45
N SER A 220 -10.01 10.17 -12.30
CA SER A 220 -8.63 10.19 -11.81
C SER A 220 -8.59 10.29 -10.29
N ALA A 221 -7.53 9.76 -9.68
CA ALA A 221 -7.20 9.99 -8.28
C ALA A 221 -5.69 9.97 -8.06
N ARG A 222 -5.22 10.58 -6.97
CA ARG A 222 -3.78 10.65 -6.65
C ARG A 222 -3.25 9.41 -5.93
N ASN A 223 -4.08 8.77 -5.12
CA ASN A 223 -3.76 7.55 -4.36
C ASN A 223 -5.06 6.94 -3.83
N ALA A 224 -4.97 5.78 -3.17
CA ALA A 224 -6.11 5.04 -2.63
C ALA A 224 -6.98 5.85 -1.64
N SER A 225 -6.37 6.81 -0.93
CA SER A 225 -6.98 7.62 0.12
C SER A 225 -7.54 8.94 -0.38
N ALA A 226 -7.12 9.40 -1.57
CA ALA A 226 -7.49 10.69 -2.12
C ALA A 226 -8.95 10.71 -2.64
N PRO A 227 -9.62 11.88 -2.64
CA PRO A 227 -10.87 12.06 -3.36
C PRO A 227 -10.69 11.75 -4.85
N ILE A 228 -11.68 11.08 -5.45
CA ILE A 228 -11.72 10.83 -6.89
C ILE A 228 -12.26 12.07 -7.59
N THR A 229 -11.63 12.45 -8.68
CA THR A 229 -12.26 13.31 -9.69
C THR A 229 -12.98 12.42 -10.68
N LEU A 230 -14.31 12.48 -10.74
CA LEU A 230 -15.14 11.70 -11.65
C LEU A 230 -16.08 12.63 -12.42
N TRP A 231 -16.03 12.54 -13.74
CA TRP A 231 -16.99 13.10 -14.68
C TRP A 231 -17.66 11.99 -15.47
N VAL A 232 -18.96 12.11 -15.65
CA VAL A 232 -19.78 11.15 -16.40
C VAL A 232 -20.46 11.91 -17.52
N THR A 233 -20.26 11.44 -18.75
CA THR A 233 -20.96 11.93 -19.94
C THR A 233 -22.13 10.99 -20.21
N LEU A 234 -23.33 11.53 -20.11
CA LEU A 234 -24.60 10.87 -20.40
C LEU A 234 -24.95 11.12 -21.86
N ALA A 235 -25.12 10.08 -22.67
CA ALA A 235 -25.79 10.20 -23.96
C ALA A 235 -27.29 10.05 -23.74
N LEU A 236 -28.09 10.98 -24.26
CA LEU A 236 -29.52 11.07 -24.00
C LEU A 236 -30.34 10.59 -25.21
N ALA A 237 -31.59 10.19 -24.96
CA ALA A 237 -32.49 9.70 -26.02
C ALA A 237 -32.78 10.75 -27.11
N ASP A 238 -32.63 12.04 -26.81
CA ASP A 238 -32.76 13.15 -27.78
C ASP A 238 -31.53 13.33 -28.68
N GLY A 239 -30.50 12.48 -28.53
CA GLY A 239 -29.24 12.53 -29.28
C GLY A 239 -28.22 13.52 -28.74
N THR A 240 -28.52 14.23 -27.66
CA THR A 240 -27.58 15.16 -27.01
C THR A 240 -26.79 14.49 -25.90
N THR A 241 -25.77 15.19 -25.38
CA THR A 241 -24.98 14.73 -24.25
C THR A 241 -25.06 15.68 -23.07
N MET A 242 -24.99 15.13 -21.85
CA MET A 242 -24.91 15.91 -20.61
C MET A 242 -23.74 15.42 -19.76
N ARG A 243 -22.94 16.34 -19.22
CA ARG A 243 -21.80 16.00 -18.36
C ARG A 243 -22.11 16.33 -16.91
N VAL A 244 -21.97 15.34 -16.03
CA VAL A 244 -22.26 15.44 -14.59
C VAL A 244 -21.09 14.85 -13.82
N GLY A 245 -20.64 15.49 -12.75
CA GLY A 245 -19.52 15.00 -11.94
C GLY A 245 -19.82 15.01 -10.45
N ILE A 246 -18.96 14.37 -9.66
CA ILE A 246 -19.05 14.38 -8.19
C ILE A 246 -19.02 15.83 -7.70
N GLY A 247 -19.97 16.19 -6.83
CA GLY A 247 -20.17 17.57 -6.35
C GLY A 247 -21.22 18.36 -7.14
N ASN A 248 -21.71 17.85 -8.28
CA ASN A 248 -22.92 18.37 -8.90
C ASN A 248 -24.15 17.87 -8.11
N PRO A 249 -25.08 18.76 -7.69
CA PRO A 249 -26.28 18.37 -6.92
C PRO A 249 -27.13 17.27 -7.55
N ILE A 250 -27.14 17.14 -8.88
CA ILE A 250 -27.95 16.13 -9.57
C ILE A 250 -27.24 14.77 -9.67
N PHE A 251 -25.92 14.71 -9.45
CA PHE A 251 -25.11 13.50 -9.66
C PHE A 251 -25.65 12.34 -8.80
N ASP A 252 -25.76 12.56 -7.50
CA ASP A 252 -26.22 11.53 -6.56
C ASP A 252 -27.71 11.22 -6.73
N GLU A 253 -28.47 12.01 -7.48
CA GLU A 253 -29.88 11.72 -7.78
C GLU A 253 -30.02 10.75 -8.96
N VAL A 254 -29.17 10.88 -9.98
CA VAL A 254 -29.31 10.15 -11.26
C VAL A 254 -28.33 8.99 -11.42
N LEU A 255 -27.21 9.02 -10.70
CA LEU A 255 -26.12 8.05 -10.83
C LEU A 255 -25.76 7.42 -9.48
N GLY A 256 -25.39 6.15 -9.52
CA GLY A 256 -24.67 5.47 -8.46
C GLY A 256 -23.23 5.22 -8.89
N TYR A 257 -22.32 5.13 -7.92
CA TYR A 257 -20.96 4.67 -8.18
C TYR A 257 -20.41 3.87 -7.01
N SER A 258 -19.47 2.98 -7.30
CA SER A 258 -18.68 2.26 -6.33
C SER A 258 -17.22 2.26 -6.77
N LYS A 259 -16.32 2.22 -5.80
CA LYS A 259 -14.89 2.13 -6.03
C LYS A 259 -14.30 0.99 -5.23
N ILE A 260 -13.35 0.31 -5.83
CA ILE A 260 -12.52 -0.70 -5.19
C ILE A 260 -11.07 -0.27 -5.37
N SER A 261 -10.50 0.31 -4.30
CA SER A 261 -9.10 0.76 -4.33
C SER A 261 -8.15 -0.42 -4.14
N GLY A 262 -7.24 -0.59 -5.10
CA GLY A 262 -6.02 -1.37 -4.93
C GLY A 262 -4.83 -0.46 -4.57
N GLU A 263 -3.62 -0.97 -4.79
CA GLU A 263 -2.39 -0.28 -4.42
C GLU A 263 -1.90 0.74 -5.47
N VAL A 264 -2.12 0.46 -6.76
CA VAL A 264 -1.69 1.31 -7.91
C VAL A 264 -2.83 1.99 -8.66
N GLY A 265 -4.06 1.67 -8.30
CA GLY A 265 -5.25 2.17 -8.97
C GLY A 265 -6.50 1.68 -8.27
N MET A 266 -7.64 1.90 -8.90
CA MET A 266 -8.93 1.43 -8.43
C MET A 266 -9.77 0.93 -9.59
N LEU A 267 -10.63 -0.04 -9.31
CA LEU A 267 -11.74 -0.35 -10.19
C LEU A 267 -12.91 0.57 -9.83
N LEU A 268 -13.35 1.37 -10.79
CA LEU A 268 -14.47 2.29 -10.65
C LEU A 268 -15.65 1.76 -11.45
N ALA A 269 -16.81 1.63 -10.82
CA ALA A 269 -18.06 1.33 -11.49
C ALA A 269 -19.04 2.49 -11.30
N VAL A 270 -19.69 2.94 -12.36
CA VAL A 270 -20.80 3.91 -12.27
C VAL A 270 -21.98 3.40 -13.09
N TRP A 271 -23.18 3.62 -12.56
CA TRP A 271 -24.43 3.11 -13.16
C TRP A 271 -25.57 4.12 -13.02
N SER A 272 -26.55 4.04 -13.91
CA SER A 272 -27.80 4.77 -13.78
C SER A 272 -28.63 4.20 -12.62
N LYS A 273 -29.22 5.07 -11.80
CA LYS A 273 -30.13 4.64 -10.72
C LYS A 273 -31.47 4.12 -11.25
N ASP A 274 -31.92 4.65 -12.38
CA ASP A 274 -33.21 4.26 -12.98
C ASP A 274 -33.08 3.04 -13.90
N ASP A 275 -31.90 2.82 -14.48
CA ASP A 275 -31.58 1.63 -15.27
C ASP A 275 -30.17 1.09 -14.95
N PRO A 276 -30.04 0.17 -13.98
CA PRO A 276 -28.74 -0.40 -13.60
C PRO A 276 -28.02 -1.18 -14.70
N THR A 277 -28.69 -1.49 -15.82
CA THR A 277 -28.03 -2.12 -16.99
C THR A 277 -27.14 -1.14 -17.74
N LEU A 278 -27.42 0.17 -17.62
CA LEU A 278 -26.51 1.23 -18.04
C LEU A 278 -25.43 1.38 -16.98
N ARG A 279 -24.30 0.71 -17.21
CA ARG A 279 -23.14 0.67 -16.32
C ARG A 279 -21.84 0.78 -17.11
N VAL A 280 -20.87 1.47 -16.54
CA VAL A 280 -19.49 1.54 -17.03
C VAL A 280 -18.57 1.12 -15.90
N GLU A 281 -17.60 0.28 -16.24
CA GLU A 281 -16.51 -0.12 -15.35
C GLU A 281 -15.19 0.26 -15.99
N GLU A 282 -14.31 0.89 -15.22
CA GLU A 282 -13.00 1.30 -15.69
C GLU A 282 -11.95 1.15 -14.59
N GLU A 283 -10.77 0.70 -15.00
CA GLU A 283 -9.58 0.74 -14.14
C GLU A 283 -8.98 2.14 -14.18
N VAL A 284 -8.95 2.81 -13.03
CA VAL A 284 -8.41 4.15 -12.86
C VAL A 284 -7.08 4.04 -12.12
N TYR A 285 -5.98 4.26 -12.83
CA TYR A 285 -4.65 4.28 -12.23
C TYR A 285 -4.45 5.53 -11.38
N PHE A 286 -3.72 5.41 -10.27
CA PHE A 286 -3.38 6.57 -9.46
C PHE A 286 -2.36 7.43 -10.20
N SER A 287 -2.63 8.74 -10.28
CA SER A 287 -1.67 9.71 -10.77
C SER A 287 -0.58 9.91 -9.72
N LEU A 288 0.56 9.24 -9.96
CA LEU A 288 1.78 9.34 -9.16
C LEU A 288 2.73 10.44 -9.67
N ASP A 289 2.30 11.18 -10.69
CA ASP A 289 2.96 12.35 -11.30
C ASP A 289 2.72 13.60 -10.45
N THR A 290 3.12 13.53 -9.18
CA THR A 290 3.02 14.67 -8.27
C THR A 290 4.40 15.22 -7.96
N ALA A 291 4.59 16.51 -8.21
CA ALA A 291 5.77 17.21 -7.75
C ALA A 291 5.82 17.19 -6.22
N GLN A 292 6.94 16.75 -5.65
CA GLN A 292 7.16 16.72 -4.21
C GLN A 292 8.28 17.68 -3.84
N ALA A 293 8.17 18.35 -2.71
CA ALA A 293 9.21 19.24 -2.22
C ALA A 293 9.41 19.11 -0.71
N LEU A 294 10.67 19.04 -0.28
CA LEU A 294 11.08 19.14 1.12
C LEU A 294 12.16 20.21 1.27
N VAL A 295 11.87 21.25 2.06
CA VAL A 295 12.79 22.37 2.28
C VAL A 295 13.08 22.53 3.76
N CYS A 296 14.35 22.33 4.11
CA CYS A 296 14.88 22.35 5.46
C CYS A 296 15.59 23.67 5.73
N ARG A 297 15.39 24.24 6.92
CA ARG A 297 15.97 25.55 7.27
C ARG A 297 16.51 25.58 8.68
N GLY A 298 17.76 26.00 8.82
CA GLY A 298 18.35 26.38 10.10
C GLY A 298 17.66 27.65 10.65
N ARG A 299 17.60 27.79 11.97
CA ARG A 299 16.98 28.97 12.58
C ARG A 299 17.82 30.22 12.36
N THR A 300 17.12 31.34 12.23
CA THR A 300 17.76 32.65 12.14
C THR A 300 18.37 33.02 13.48
N GLY A 301 19.62 33.50 13.47
CA GLY A 301 20.30 34.00 14.65
C GLY A 301 19.56 35.19 15.25
N LEU A 302 19.50 35.28 16.58
CA LEU A 302 18.81 36.38 17.23
C LEU A 302 19.59 37.69 17.06
N SER A 303 18.83 38.78 17.00
CA SER A 303 19.42 40.12 17.17
C SER A 303 19.66 40.28 18.66
N GLY A 304 20.91 40.36 19.10
CA GLY A 304 21.22 40.01 20.47
C GLY A 304 22.22 40.93 21.15
N VAL A 305 21.95 41.19 22.42
CA VAL A 305 22.95 41.60 23.39
C VAL A 305 23.12 40.40 24.33
N ASP A 306 24.22 39.67 24.22
CA ASP A 306 24.49 38.50 25.08
C ASP A 306 25.64 38.78 26.04
N PRO A 307 25.60 38.34 27.30
CA PRO A 307 26.78 38.34 28.14
C PRO A 307 27.86 37.44 27.53
N ASP A 308 29.05 37.98 27.32
CA ASP A 308 30.23 37.22 26.92
C ASP A 308 30.77 36.38 28.10
N ALA A 309 31.83 35.61 27.86
CA ALA A 309 32.43 34.74 28.87
C ALA A 309 32.95 35.48 30.13
N SER A 310 33.05 36.82 30.08
CA SER A 310 33.42 37.67 31.22
C SER A 310 32.21 38.30 31.94
N GLY A 311 30.99 38.03 31.47
CA GLY A 311 29.75 38.64 31.95
C GLY A 311 29.47 40.03 31.37
N ALA A 312 30.26 40.49 30.39
CA ALA A 312 30.07 41.78 29.74
C ALA A 312 29.10 41.66 28.56
N MET A 313 28.26 42.67 28.35
CA MET A 313 27.24 42.65 27.29
C MET A 313 27.88 42.81 25.89
N SER A 314 27.78 41.77 25.07
CA SER A 314 28.19 41.68 23.67
C SER A 314 27.03 42.06 22.74
N TYR A 315 27.15 43.21 22.08
CA TYR A 315 26.12 43.77 21.20
C TYR A 315 26.25 43.29 19.74
N VAL A 316 26.62 42.04 19.48
CA VAL A 316 26.79 41.51 18.11
C VAL A 316 25.61 40.64 17.72
N GLY A 317 25.26 40.63 16.43
CA GLY A 317 24.26 39.68 15.94
C GLY A 317 24.73 38.23 16.16
N GLN A 318 23.84 37.35 16.61
CA GLN A 318 24.17 35.94 16.81
C GLN A 318 24.29 35.21 15.45
N PRO A 319 25.12 34.16 15.36
CA PRO A 319 25.17 33.35 14.15
C PRO A 319 23.82 32.66 13.87
N GLY A 320 23.50 32.45 12.59
CA GLY A 320 22.41 31.57 12.19
C GLY A 320 22.78 30.10 12.43
N GLU A 321 21.78 29.24 12.64
CA GLU A 321 22.01 27.81 12.79
C GLU A 321 22.33 27.16 11.44
N ARG A 322 23.07 26.05 11.45
CA ARG A 322 23.28 25.21 10.27
C ARG A 322 21.94 24.69 9.74
N GLY A 323 21.80 24.58 8.43
CA GLY A 323 20.72 23.85 7.80
C GLY A 323 20.75 22.37 8.21
N PRO A 324 19.60 21.72 8.42
CA PRO A 324 19.57 20.28 8.69
C PRO A 324 20.12 19.47 7.51
N ASP A 325 20.86 18.40 7.81
CA ASP A 325 21.25 17.43 6.79
C ASP A 325 20.01 16.70 6.27
N VAL A 326 20.01 16.37 4.99
CA VAL A 326 18.90 15.71 4.31
C VAL A 326 19.33 14.37 3.76
N THR A 327 18.57 13.31 4.05
CA THR A 327 18.75 12.00 3.42
C THR A 327 17.55 11.70 2.53
N VAL A 328 17.83 11.36 1.28
CA VAL A 328 16.86 10.91 0.28
C VAL A 328 17.16 9.45 0.01
N GLU A 329 16.24 8.56 0.33
CA GLU A 329 16.35 7.13 0.04
C GLU A 329 15.28 6.74 -0.98
N ILE A 330 15.69 6.05 -2.03
CA ILE A 330 14.85 5.72 -3.19
C ILE A 330 14.94 4.23 -3.44
N THR A 331 13.82 3.54 -3.51
CA THR A 331 13.74 2.13 -3.92
C THR A 331 12.62 1.92 -4.92
N THR A 332 12.67 0.81 -5.67
CA THR A 332 11.56 0.43 -6.54
C THR A 332 10.44 -0.20 -5.71
N THR A 333 9.18 0.02 -6.12
CA THR A 333 8.06 -0.77 -5.59
C THR A 333 7.86 -2.09 -6.35
N GLY A 334 8.67 -2.36 -7.38
CA GLY A 334 8.50 -3.51 -8.27
C GLY A 334 7.40 -3.35 -9.32
N ARG A 335 6.77 -2.16 -9.41
CA ARG A 335 5.60 -1.87 -10.24
C ARG A 335 5.89 -0.76 -11.26
N THR A 336 5.05 -0.67 -12.29
CA THR A 336 5.10 0.39 -13.33
C THR A 336 3.77 1.10 -13.52
N ASN A 337 3.79 2.36 -13.96
CA ASN A 337 2.59 3.08 -14.42
C ASN A 337 2.15 2.61 -15.83
N PRO A 338 0.98 3.05 -16.35
CA PRO A 338 0.49 2.68 -17.69
C PRO A 338 1.47 3.04 -18.82
N GLU A 339 2.30 4.06 -18.63
CA GLU A 339 3.34 4.51 -19.55
C GLU A 339 4.61 3.62 -19.51
N GLY A 340 4.66 2.65 -18.59
CA GLY A 340 5.79 1.72 -18.42
C GLY A 340 6.93 2.24 -17.56
N GLU A 341 6.73 3.34 -16.83
CA GLU A 341 7.71 3.96 -15.95
C GLU A 341 7.69 3.31 -14.56
N GLN A 342 8.85 3.17 -13.93
CA GLN A 342 8.93 2.58 -12.58
C GLN A 342 8.21 3.45 -11.55
N ILE A 343 7.43 2.82 -10.68
CA ILE A 343 6.90 3.45 -9.47
C ILE A 343 7.94 3.28 -8.37
N LEU A 344 8.44 4.41 -7.88
CA LEU A 344 9.48 4.49 -6.86
C LEU A 344 8.88 4.85 -5.52
N ARG A 345 9.42 4.26 -4.45
CA ARG A 345 9.17 4.68 -3.07
C ARG A 345 10.31 5.55 -2.59
N TYR A 346 9.97 6.72 -2.08
CA TYR A 346 10.88 7.69 -1.52
C TYR A 346 10.73 7.74 0.00
N ARG A 347 11.85 7.88 0.71
CA ARG A 347 11.91 8.34 2.09
C ARG A 347 12.81 9.58 2.16
N LEU A 348 12.23 10.71 2.54
CA LEU A 348 12.94 11.97 2.74
C LEU A 348 13.05 12.23 4.25
N ARG A 349 14.28 12.48 4.74
CA ARG A 349 14.56 12.76 6.15
C ARG A 349 15.27 14.08 6.31
N CYS A 350 14.80 14.90 7.24
CA CYS A 350 15.35 16.21 7.54
C CYS A 350 15.25 16.52 9.03
N GLY A 351 16.35 16.38 9.76
CA GLY A 351 16.29 16.40 11.22
C GLY A 351 15.30 15.34 11.74
N ASP A 352 14.28 15.78 12.48
CA ASP A 352 13.22 14.90 13.01
C ASP A 352 12.03 14.70 12.04
N GLU A 353 12.00 15.39 10.90
CA GLU A 353 10.94 15.22 9.90
C GLU A 353 11.24 14.04 8.97
N GLU A 354 10.27 13.14 8.81
CA GLU A 354 10.31 12.03 7.85
C GLU A 354 9.06 12.06 6.95
N ARG A 355 9.25 11.88 5.64
CA ARG A 355 8.17 11.70 4.67
C ARG A 355 8.42 10.47 3.82
N VAL A 356 7.42 9.61 3.71
CA VAL A 356 7.44 8.43 2.84
C VAL A 356 6.29 8.54 1.83
N PHE A 357 6.59 8.37 0.55
CA PHE A 357 5.60 8.43 -0.53
C PHE A 357 6.03 7.65 -1.77
N ASP A 358 5.06 7.31 -2.61
CA ASP A 358 5.30 6.68 -3.92
C ASP A 358 5.15 7.74 -5.03
N ALA A 359 6.01 7.71 -6.04
CA ALA A 359 5.95 8.60 -7.20
C ALA A 359 6.50 7.91 -8.47
N SER A 360 6.10 8.38 -9.66
CA SER A 360 6.72 7.91 -10.91
C SER A 360 8.22 8.28 -10.94
N ALA A 361 9.01 7.50 -11.67
CA ALA A 361 10.41 7.78 -11.98
C ALA A 361 10.63 9.15 -12.66
N THR A 362 9.60 9.71 -13.31
CA THR A 362 9.64 11.02 -13.97
C THR A 362 9.12 12.17 -13.09
N SER A 363 8.43 11.86 -11.99
CA SER A 363 7.88 12.85 -11.07
C SER A 363 8.99 13.69 -10.42
N PRO A 364 8.92 15.03 -10.49
CA PRO A 364 9.96 15.88 -9.91
C PRO A 364 9.90 15.85 -8.37
N VAL A 365 11.04 15.61 -7.75
CA VAL A 365 11.24 15.63 -6.30
C VAL A 365 12.32 16.66 -5.95
N GLU A 366 11.91 17.77 -5.34
CA GLU A 366 12.81 18.85 -4.94
C GLU A 366 13.20 18.72 -3.48
N VAL A 367 14.50 18.82 -3.19
CA VAL A 367 15.04 18.71 -1.84
C VAL A 367 16.01 19.84 -1.60
N ALA A 368 15.79 20.63 -0.55
CA ALA A 368 16.66 21.74 -0.23
C ALA A 368 17.02 21.81 1.26
N SER A 369 18.26 22.20 1.55
CA SER A 369 18.70 22.57 2.89
C SER A 369 19.27 23.98 2.89
N HIS A 370 18.82 24.82 3.81
CA HIS A 370 19.29 26.19 3.94
C HIS A 370 19.79 26.48 5.34
N GLY A 371 20.98 27.08 5.42
CA GLY A 371 21.47 27.69 6.64
C GLY A 371 20.60 28.86 7.10
N GLY A 372 20.56 29.05 8.41
CA GLY A 372 19.88 30.16 9.04
C GLY A 372 20.56 31.49 8.75
N LYS A 373 19.77 32.56 8.60
CA LYS A 373 20.32 33.92 8.46
C LYS A 373 21.00 34.34 9.77
N GLY A 374 22.13 35.05 9.68
CA GLY A 374 22.75 35.68 10.84
C GLY A 374 21.92 36.84 11.42
N GLY A 375 21.94 36.97 12.74
CA GLY A 375 21.23 38.03 13.47
C GLY A 375 21.73 39.43 13.14
N HIS A 376 20.88 40.43 13.31
CA HIS A 376 21.24 41.83 13.08
C HIS A 376 22.06 42.41 14.25
N GLY A 377 23.05 43.24 13.93
CA GLY A 377 23.75 44.02 14.95
C GLY A 377 22.84 45.08 15.56
N ILE A 378 22.94 45.29 16.88
CA ILE A 378 22.19 46.32 17.63
C ILE A 378 23.12 47.50 17.93
N PRO A 379 22.72 48.77 17.67
CA PRO A 379 23.54 49.93 17.99
C PRO A 379 23.91 49.98 19.48
N ARG A 380 25.16 50.35 19.79
CA ARG A 380 25.57 50.60 21.19
C ARG A 380 25.13 51.99 21.66
N GLN A 381 24.97 52.15 22.98
CA GLN A 381 24.63 53.45 23.59
C GLN A 381 25.64 54.57 23.30
N ASN A 382 26.90 54.23 23.01
CA ASN A 382 27.96 55.17 22.63
C ASN A 382 27.99 55.50 21.13
N TYR A 383 26.94 55.14 20.38
CA TYR A 383 26.77 55.38 18.93
C TYR A 383 27.75 54.65 18.01
N ASP A 384 28.46 53.64 18.52
CA ASP A 384 29.23 52.71 17.68
C ASP A 384 28.31 51.68 17.01
N GLY A 385 28.61 51.39 15.75
CA GLY A 385 27.90 50.35 15.00
C GLY A 385 28.43 48.96 15.36
N THR A 386 27.54 47.97 15.40
CA THR A 386 27.89 46.59 15.70
C THR A 386 27.68 45.68 14.50
N SER A 387 28.49 44.63 14.44
CA SER A 387 28.46 43.67 13.35
C SER A 387 27.26 42.73 13.46
N GLY A 388 26.72 42.35 12.31
CA GLY A 388 25.75 41.25 12.26
C GLY A 388 26.42 39.89 12.42
N GLY A 389 25.63 38.89 12.78
CA GLY A 389 26.11 37.51 12.93
C GLY A 389 26.39 36.85 11.60
N ALA A 390 27.25 35.82 11.60
CA ALA A 390 27.45 34.97 10.43
C ALA A 390 26.16 34.22 10.07
N GLY A 391 25.93 33.92 8.80
CA GLY A 391 24.94 32.93 8.43
C GLY A 391 25.39 31.53 8.84
N GLY A 392 24.44 30.64 9.09
CA GLY A 392 24.75 29.23 9.28
C GLY A 392 25.03 28.54 7.95
N ASP A 393 25.79 27.46 7.95
CA ASP A 393 26.08 26.70 6.73
C ASP A 393 24.85 25.92 6.25
N GLY A 394 24.83 25.52 4.98
CA GLY A 394 23.88 24.54 4.47
C GLY A 394 24.09 23.16 5.12
N GLY A 395 23.02 22.37 5.19
CA GLY A 395 23.13 20.95 5.56
C GLY A 395 23.53 20.11 4.36
N ASP A 396 24.19 18.99 4.59
CA ASP A 396 24.59 18.08 3.51
C ASP A 396 23.38 17.28 3.02
N ILE A 397 23.30 17.03 1.71
CA ILE A 397 22.23 16.23 1.09
C ILE A 397 22.83 14.93 0.57
N THR A 398 22.37 13.81 1.11
CA THR A 398 22.74 12.47 0.65
C THR A 398 21.58 11.81 -0.08
N ILE A 399 21.78 11.45 -1.34
CA ILE A 399 20.83 10.68 -2.15
C ILE A 399 21.34 9.25 -2.25
N ILE A 400 20.53 8.30 -1.81
CA ILE A 400 20.80 6.86 -1.82
C ILE A 400 19.72 6.19 -2.68
N ALA A 401 20.10 5.79 -3.89
CA ALA A 401 19.21 5.05 -4.78
C ALA A 401 19.55 3.56 -4.76
N ASP A 402 18.54 2.72 -4.57
CA ASP A 402 18.69 1.27 -4.71
C ASP A 402 19.19 0.91 -6.11
N PRO A 403 20.07 -0.10 -6.27
CA PRO A 403 20.53 -0.55 -7.58
C PRO A 403 19.39 -0.91 -8.56
N SER A 404 18.22 -1.31 -8.07
CA SER A 404 17.03 -1.61 -8.88
C SER A 404 16.33 -0.38 -9.49
N VAL A 405 16.67 0.82 -9.02
CA VAL A 405 16.11 2.08 -9.55
C VAL A 405 16.83 2.44 -10.85
N LEU A 406 16.11 2.37 -11.97
CA LEU A 406 16.67 2.66 -13.29
C LEU A 406 16.86 4.17 -13.49
N ARG A 407 15.85 4.97 -13.12
CA ARG A 407 15.83 6.42 -13.25
C ARG A 407 15.00 7.03 -12.12
N TYR A 408 15.31 8.27 -11.75
CA TYR A 408 14.53 9.12 -10.85
C TYR A 408 14.76 10.58 -11.21
N ASN A 409 13.89 11.48 -10.74
CA ASN A 409 13.94 12.90 -11.03
C ASN A 409 14.03 13.72 -9.73
N VAL A 410 15.21 13.73 -9.11
CA VAL A 410 15.49 14.49 -7.88
C VAL A 410 16.34 15.70 -8.19
N SER A 411 15.91 16.88 -7.74
CA SER A 411 16.73 18.09 -7.70
C SER A 411 17.11 18.40 -6.25
N ALA A 412 18.40 18.61 -6.00
CA ALA A 412 18.94 18.85 -4.66
C ALA A 412 19.73 20.17 -4.62
N SER A 413 19.46 21.00 -3.62
CA SER A 413 20.19 22.26 -3.39
C SER A 413 20.51 22.49 -1.92
N SER A 414 21.78 22.70 -1.59
CA SER A 414 22.19 23.11 -0.25
C SER A 414 22.81 24.50 -0.30
N HIS A 415 22.30 25.43 0.53
CA HIS A 415 22.80 26.80 0.56
C HIS A 415 23.08 27.29 1.96
N GLY A 416 24.20 27.99 2.11
CA GLY A 416 24.49 28.76 3.31
C GLY A 416 23.49 29.89 3.54
N GLY A 417 23.22 30.17 4.81
CA GLY A 417 22.42 31.31 5.23
C GLY A 417 23.15 32.63 4.97
N PRO A 418 22.43 33.71 4.64
CA PRO A 418 23.06 35.01 4.49
C PRO A 418 23.52 35.54 5.85
N GLY A 419 24.68 36.20 5.89
CA GLY A 419 25.11 36.93 7.08
C GLY A 419 24.21 38.11 7.43
N GLY A 420 24.08 38.37 8.72
CA GLY A 420 23.25 39.43 9.29
C GLY A 420 23.81 40.82 9.00
N ASN A 421 22.91 41.80 8.83
CA ASN A 421 23.33 43.18 8.59
C ASN A 421 23.95 43.80 9.84
N ALA A 422 24.93 44.66 9.64
CA ALA A 422 25.40 45.57 10.67
C ALA A 422 24.29 46.53 11.13
N SER A 423 24.43 47.09 12.32
CA SER A 423 23.54 48.15 12.78
C SER A 423 23.65 49.40 11.89
N SER A 424 22.54 50.09 11.63
CA SER A 424 22.46 51.24 10.71
C SER A 424 23.01 52.57 11.26
N HIS A 425 23.59 52.59 12.47
CA HIS A 425 23.96 53.83 13.16
C HIS A 425 25.47 53.96 13.37
N ALA A 426 26.08 54.92 12.68
CA ALA A 426 27.33 55.58 13.07
C ALA A 426 27.14 57.08 12.82
N ARG A 427 27.06 57.89 13.88
CA ARG A 427 26.68 59.31 13.77
C ARG A 427 27.83 60.24 13.34
N THR A 428 29.08 59.80 13.39
CA THR A 428 30.26 60.64 13.06
C THR A 428 31.41 59.81 12.48
N ALA A 429 32.38 60.48 11.85
CA ALA A 429 33.58 59.87 11.26
C ALA A 429 34.55 59.23 12.28
N ILE A 430 34.29 59.38 13.58
CA ILE A 430 35.13 58.88 14.69
C ILE A 430 34.64 57.49 15.15
N HIS A 431 33.37 57.16 14.90
CA HIS A 431 32.76 55.88 15.31
C HIS A 431 32.94 54.80 14.25
N ARG A 432 33.23 53.57 14.69
CA ARG A 432 33.39 52.43 13.77
C ARG A 432 32.02 51.89 13.35
N MET A 433 31.82 51.73 12.04
CA MET A 433 30.69 50.97 11.52
C MET A 433 30.92 49.47 11.75
N GLY A 434 29.86 48.77 12.16
CA GLY A 434 29.85 47.32 12.16
C GLY A 434 29.91 46.77 10.74
N ARG A 435 30.31 45.50 10.60
CA ARG A 435 30.31 44.80 9.31
C ARG A 435 29.13 43.85 9.21
N ARG A 436 28.65 43.62 7.98
CA ARG A 436 27.76 42.48 7.72
C ARG A 436 28.51 41.20 8.09
N GLY A 437 27.82 40.26 8.73
CA GLY A 437 28.38 38.93 8.94
C GLY A 437 28.66 38.23 7.61
N PRO A 438 29.61 37.29 7.57
CA PRO A 438 29.80 36.45 6.39
C PRO A 438 28.57 35.56 6.17
N ALA A 439 28.32 35.18 4.92
CA ALA A 439 27.38 34.10 4.63
C ALA A 439 27.98 32.76 5.09
N GLY A 440 27.11 31.80 5.43
CA GLY A 440 27.52 30.42 5.64
C GLY A 440 27.96 29.79 4.32
N ALA A 441 28.69 28.68 4.42
CA ALA A 441 29.05 27.86 3.27
C ALA A 441 27.85 27.04 2.78
N ASP A 442 27.87 26.68 1.51
CA ASP A 442 26.95 25.69 0.95
C ASP A 442 27.34 24.30 1.45
N GLY A 443 26.36 23.41 1.66
CA GLY A 443 26.62 22.01 2.01
C GLY A 443 26.85 21.15 0.76
N ASP A 444 27.36 19.94 0.98
CA ASP A 444 27.64 19.02 -0.12
C ASP A 444 26.37 18.27 -0.57
N VAL A 445 26.29 17.97 -1.87
CA VAL A 445 25.28 17.05 -2.42
C VAL A 445 26.00 15.80 -2.92
N VAL A 446 25.74 14.68 -2.26
CA VAL A 446 26.35 13.39 -2.58
C VAL A 446 25.29 12.41 -3.03
N GLU A 447 25.52 11.82 -4.20
CA GLU A 447 24.71 10.74 -4.73
C GLU A 447 25.47 9.42 -4.67
N ARG A 448 24.79 8.34 -4.26
CA ARG A 448 25.35 6.99 -4.30
C ARG A 448 24.28 5.94 -4.57
N ARG A 449 24.73 4.80 -5.08
CA ARG A 449 23.92 3.59 -5.21
C ARG A 449 24.29 2.59 -4.13
N ALA A 450 23.31 2.20 -3.33
CA ALA A 450 23.45 1.20 -2.28
C ALA A 450 22.08 0.56 -2.01
N PRO A 451 22.01 -0.70 -1.54
CA PRO A 451 20.74 -1.32 -1.20
C PRO A 451 19.91 -0.46 -0.24
N VAL A 452 18.63 -0.25 -0.57
CA VAL A 452 17.69 0.53 0.25
C VAL A 452 16.46 -0.32 0.56
N THR A 453 16.16 -0.45 1.86
CA THR A 453 14.91 -1.05 2.33
C THR A 453 14.04 0.02 2.98
N LEU A 454 12.87 0.25 2.39
CA LEU A 454 11.86 1.19 2.91
C LEU A 454 10.61 0.41 3.35
N PRO A 455 9.90 0.89 4.40
CA PRO A 455 8.65 0.29 4.85
C PRO A 455 7.53 0.38 3.80
#